data_AF-A0A564YZ73-F1
#
_entry.id   AF-A0A564YZ73-F1
#
_cell.length_a   1.000
_cell.length_b   1.000
_cell.length_c   1.000
_cell.angle_alpha   90.00
_cell.angle_beta   90.00
_cell.angle_gamma   90.00
#
_symmetry.space_group_name_H-M   'P 1'
#
loop_
_entity.id
_entity.type
_entity.pdbx_description
1 polymer ?
#
loop_
_entity_poly.entity_id
_entity_poly.type
_entity_poly.pdbx_seq_one_letter_code
_entity_poly.pdbx_strand_id
1 'polypeptide(L)'
;MLRQAGTAIDVVGLPLVKMFYSRSWKLREQALIDLEKRISKDPLPPPVSVAGVSSESDPVGELRSTTFLLKKALGEQVLPVYRKALEMIQPTIVEFGERHRIAKPEVFASIDKIVRILLQRTGDSSFRIRDMTKAQLTEMGKWPFFRQGVGFWHEILRPFQPTTLERLVVCQLEIVSDIYADMTSPDGLSSCPCAEDFISFAVQALEHRSNEVRELAEGLILALYRSEDRNLVRHLMPPNDCKAQQHPLYRRIFAKFDKIDGRSESSAILPPTRN
;
A
#
# COMPACT_ATOMS: atom_id res chain seq x y z
N MET A 1 23.84 15.71 -4.88
CA MET A 1 23.31 15.47 -3.51
C MET A 1 22.72 16.75 -2.91
N LEU A 2 23.47 17.86 -2.81
CA LEU A 2 22.97 19.14 -2.25
C LEU A 2 21.75 19.72 -2.97
N ARG A 3 21.68 19.63 -4.31
CA ARG A 3 20.57 20.20 -5.10
C ARG A 3 19.20 19.52 -4.84
N GLN A 4 19.19 18.23 -4.49
CA GLN A 4 17.94 17.50 -4.21
C GLN A 4 17.46 17.68 -2.76
N ALA A 5 18.37 18.04 -1.85
CA ALA A 5 18.08 18.26 -0.44
C ALA A 5 17.93 19.75 -0.09
N GLY A 6 18.03 20.67 -1.05
CA GLY A 6 17.99 22.12 -0.80
C GLY A 6 16.80 22.55 0.05
N THR A 7 15.59 22.17 -0.37
CA THR A 7 14.36 22.45 0.37
C THR A 7 14.38 21.87 1.79
N ALA A 8 14.87 20.64 1.97
CA ALA A 8 14.98 20.04 3.30
C ALA A 8 16.03 20.76 4.17
N ILE A 9 17.15 21.20 3.58
CA ILE A 9 18.18 21.97 4.27
C ILE A 9 17.62 23.31 4.73
N ASP A 10 16.84 23.99 3.90
CA ASP A 10 16.23 25.28 4.24
C ASP A 10 15.23 25.15 5.39
N VAL A 11 14.46 24.06 5.40
CA VAL A 11 13.41 23.84 6.41
C VAL A 11 13.97 23.28 7.71
N VAL A 12 14.68 22.15 7.68
CA VAL A 12 15.12 21.43 8.89
C VAL A 12 16.58 21.69 9.27
N GLY A 13 17.33 22.38 8.42
CA GLY A 13 18.72 22.74 8.64
C GLY A 13 19.72 21.71 8.14
N LEU A 14 20.88 22.21 7.67
CA LEU A 14 22.00 21.38 7.21
C LEU A 14 22.51 20.36 8.25
N PRO A 15 22.59 20.67 9.56
CA PRO A 15 23.06 19.71 10.55
C PRO A 15 22.21 18.44 10.60
N LEU A 16 20.88 18.58 10.64
CA LEU A 16 19.96 17.45 10.69
C LEU A 16 20.03 16.63 9.40
N VAL A 17 20.02 17.30 8.24
CA VAL A 17 20.16 16.62 6.94
C VAL A 17 21.48 15.84 6.88
N LYS A 18 22.60 16.41 7.35
CA LYS A 18 23.89 15.67 7.38
C LYS A 18 23.82 14.40 8.22
N MET A 19 23.08 14.40 9.32
CA MET A 19 22.92 13.20 10.15
C MET A 19 22.22 12.08 9.38
N PHE A 20 21.16 12.38 8.62
CA PHE A 20 20.51 11.40 7.73
C PHE A 20 21.46 10.79 6.70
N TYR A 21 22.47 11.51 6.23
CA TYR A 21 23.46 11.01 5.25
C TYR A 21 24.75 10.48 5.89
N SER A 22 24.82 10.41 7.22
CA SER A 22 25.99 9.91 7.93
C SER A 22 26.25 8.43 7.63
N ARG A 23 27.53 8.02 7.63
CA ARG A 23 27.91 6.60 7.56
C ARG A 23 27.51 5.84 8.83
N SER A 24 27.44 6.52 9.97
CA SER A 24 26.99 5.93 11.24
C SER A 24 25.47 5.78 11.26
N TRP A 25 24.98 4.54 11.37
CA TRP A 25 23.54 4.28 11.45
C TRP A 25 22.91 4.86 12.72
N LYS A 26 23.66 4.92 13.83
CA LYS A 26 23.21 5.55 15.08
C LYS A 26 22.90 7.04 14.88
N LEU A 27 23.70 7.73 14.07
CA LEU A 27 23.44 9.14 13.75
C LEU A 27 22.21 9.29 12.85
N ARG A 28 21.94 8.33 11.97
CA ARG A 28 20.73 8.34 11.11
C ARG A 28 19.47 8.06 11.91
N GLU A 29 19.52 7.11 12.84
CA GLU A 29 18.43 6.85 13.80
C GLU A 29 18.19 8.06 14.71
N GLN A 30 19.26 8.68 15.22
CA GLN A 30 19.14 9.91 16.00
C GLN A 30 18.52 11.05 15.16
N ALA A 31 18.83 11.13 13.87
CA ALA A 31 18.23 12.13 12.98
C ALA A 31 16.71 11.97 12.84
N LEU A 32 16.21 10.72 12.81
CA LEU A 32 14.78 10.43 12.83
C LEU A 32 14.14 10.90 14.13
N ILE A 33 14.77 10.61 15.28
CA ILE A 33 14.31 11.06 16.60
C ILE A 33 14.29 12.59 16.70
N ASP A 34 15.33 13.26 16.20
CA ASP A 34 15.44 14.71 16.25
C ASP A 34 14.43 15.39 15.30
N LEU A 35 14.16 14.77 14.15
CA LEU A 35 13.10 15.20 13.22
C LEU A 35 11.71 15.06 13.87
N GLU A 36 11.42 13.92 14.50
CA GLU A 36 10.16 13.70 15.23
C GLU A 36 9.95 14.73 16.34
N LYS A 37 11.00 15.02 17.13
CA LYS A 37 10.97 16.06 18.17
C LYS A 37 10.72 17.43 17.58
N ARG A 38 11.28 17.76 16.42
CA ARG A 38 11.04 19.05 15.74
C ARG A 38 9.57 19.18 15.33
N ILE A 39 9.02 18.15 14.68
CA ILE A 39 7.65 18.12 14.16
C ILE A 39 6.61 18.12 15.29
N SER A 40 6.97 17.57 16.45
CA SER A 40 6.09 17.50 17.63
C SER A 40 6.06 18.76 18.48
N LYS A 41 6.88 19.79 18.17
CA LYS A 41 6.87 21.05 18.91
C LYS A 41 5.60 21.85 18.62
N ASP A 42 5.08 22.48 19.67
CA ASP A 42 3.97 23.42 19.60
C ASP A 42 4.39 24.72 20.33
N PRO A 43 4.51 25.86 19.64
CA PRO A 43 4.27 26.05 18.20
C PRO A 43 5.33 25.36 17.31
N LEU A 44 4.94 25.04 16.08
CA LEU A 44 5.87 24.50 15.06
C LEU A 44 6.99 25.51 14.81
N PRO A 45 8.28 25.10 14.82
CA PRO A 45 9.38 26.03 14.57
C PRO A 45 9.35 26.60 13.15
N PRO A 46 9.80 27.85 12.93
CA PRO A 46 10.00 28.38 11.59
C PRO A 46 11.05 27.56 10.80
N PRO A 47 11.06 27.65 9.46
CA PRO A 47 12.14 27.09 8.65
C PRO A 47 13.50 27.64 9.10
N VAL A 48 14.51 26.76 9.21
CA VAL A 48 15.84 27.12 9.74
C VAL A 48 16.49 28.26 8.93
N SER A 49 16.24 28.33 7.62
CA SER A 49 16.76 29.39 6.74
C SER A 49 16.28 30.80 7.10
N VAL A 50 15.12 30.94 7.75
CA VAL A 50 14.50 32.23 8.09
C VAL A 50 14.25 32.42 9.58
N ALA A 51 14.68 31.49 10.45
CA ALA A 51 14.40 31.50 11.87
C ALA A 51 14.92 32.75 12.64
N GLY A 52 15.84 33.51 12.06
CA GLY A 52 16.33 34.80 12.60
C GLY A 52 15.63 36.04 12.02
N VAL A 53 14.72 35.86 11.06
CA VAL A 53 14.07 36.94 10.28
C VAL A 53 12.54 36.86 10.41
N SER A 54 11.98 35.66 10.50
CA SER A 54 10.54 35.42 10.63
C SER A 54 10.26 34.36 11.71
N SER A 55 9.16 34.58 12.44
CA SER A 55 8.60 33.60 13.38
C SER A 55 7.51 32.73 12.75
N GLU A 56 7.23 32.91 11.45
CA GLU A 56 6.19 32.16 10.76
C GLU A 56 6.63 30.72 10.47
N SER A 57 5.76 29.77 10.81
CA SER A 57 5.96 28.37 10.48
C SER A 57 5.51 28.05 9.05
N ASP A 58 6.14 27.05 8.42
CA ASP A 58 5.74 26.52 7.12
C ASP A 58 5.41 25.02 7.24
N PRO A 59 4.18 24.66 7.65
CA PRO A 59 3.79 23.26 7.80
C PRO A 59 3.87 22.47 6.49
N VAL A 60 3.62 23.09 5.33
CA VAL A 60 3.67 22.40 4.03
C VAL A 60 5.13 22.11 3.64
N GLY A 61 6.03 23.06 3.85
CA GLY A 61 7.47 22.86 3.68
C GLY A 61 8.02 21.80 4.63
N GLU A 62 7.57 21.79 5.89
CA GLU A 62 7.94 20.78 6.89
C GLU A 62 7.45 19.38 6.48
N LEU A 63 6.18 19.24 6.04
CA LEU A 63 5.63 17.98 5.53
C LEU A 63 6.44 17.44 4.35
N ARG A 64 6.74 18.30 3.36
CA ARG A 64 7.50 17.91 2.16
C ARG A 64 8.93 17.51 2.48
N SER A 65 9.59 18.23 3.40
CA SER A 65 10.95 17.94 3.86
C SER A 65 11.02 16.65 4.68
N THR A 66 10.04 16.44 5.56
CA THR A 66 9.88 15.21 6.33
C THR A 66 9.67 14.02 5.42
N THR A 67 8.77 14.13 4.45
CA THR A 67 8.54 13.08 3.44
C THR A 67 9.83 12.75 2.70
N PHE A 68 10.60 13.76 2.27
CA PHE A 68 11.88 13.54 1.59
C PHE A 68 12.88 12.76 2.45
N LEU A 69 13.02 13.09 3.73
CA LEU A 69 13.94 12.44 4.66
C LEU A 69 13.47 11.02 5.05
N LEU A 70 12.16 10.83 5.26
CA LEU A 70 11.58 9.51 5.51
C LEU A 70 11.78 8.57 4.32
N LYS A 71 11.56 9.04 3.09
CA LYS A 71 11.83 8.25 1.88
C LYS A 71 13.27 7.71 1.85
N LYS A 72 14.23 8.52 2.30
CA LYS A 72 15.62 8.10 2.39
C LYS A 72 15.80 7.01 3.46
N ALA A 73 15.26 7.20 4.66
CA ALA A 73 15.39 6.24 5.76
C ALA A 73 14.69 4.91 5.44
N LEU A 74 13.53 4.95 4.77
CA LEU A 74 12.80 3.77 4.28
C LEU A 74 13.52 3.04 3.13
N GLY A 75 14.48 3.69 2.48
CA GLY A 75 15.37 3.05 1.52
C GLY A 75 16.54 2.29 2.15
N GLU A 76 16.69 2.31 3.47
CA GLU A 76 17.84 1.71 4.14
C GLU A 76 17.67 0.22 4.46
N GLN A 77 18.80 -0.48 4.52
CA GLN A 77 18.90 -1.89 4.92
C GLN A 77 19.14 -2.08 6.43
N VAL A 78 19.42 -0.99 7.15
CA VAL A 78 19.71 -1.06 8.59
C VAL A 78 18.40 -1.11 9.36
N LEU A 79 18.12 -2.28 9.95
CA LEU A 79 16.81 -2.58 10.52
C LEU A 79 16.30 -1.59 11.59
N PRO A 80 17.13 -1.11 12.55
CA PRO A 80 16.66 -0.09 13.52
C PRO A 80 16.22 1.21 12.86
N VAL A 81 16.99 1.71 11.88
CA VAL A 81 16.65 2.93 11.12
C VAL A 81 15.37 2.73 10.32
N TYR A 82 15.26 1.59 9.63
CA TYR A 82 14.07 1.24 8.86
C TYR A 82 12.82 1.17 9.75
N ARG A 83 12.90 0.46 10.88
CA ARG A 83 11.83 0.33 11.86
C ARG A 83 11.34 1.69 12.35
N LYS A 84 12.27 2.54 12.83
CA LYS A 84 11.92 3.87 13.34
C LYS A 84 11.28 4.73 12.24
N ALA A 85 11.76 4.61 11.00
CA ALA A 85 11.16 5.33 9.87
C ALA A 85 9.73 4.89 9.58
N LEU A 86 9.38 3.60 9.72
CA LEU A 86 8.00 3.11 9.59
C LEU A 86 7.10 3.67 10.69
N GLU A 87 7.55 3.60 11.95
CA GLU A 87 6.83 4.11 13.13
C GLU A 87 6.51 5.61 13.03
N MET A 88 7.34 6.38 12.32
CA MET A 88 7.15 7.80 12.14
C MET A 88 6.13 8.19 11.07
N ILE A 89 5.70 7.30 10.18
CA ILE A 89 4.84 7.66 9.02
C ILE A 89 3.54 8.30 9.49
N GLN A 90 2.80 7.63 10.38
CA GLN A 90 1.51 8.12 10.86
C GLN A 90 1.63 9.45 11.63
N PRO A 91 2.47 9.59 12.67
CA PRO A 91 2.54 10.83 13.45
C PRO A 91 3.08 12.02 12.65
N THR A 92 4.00 11.80 11.71
CA THR A 92 4.69 12.90 11.02
C THR A 92 4.10 13.29 9.66
N ILE A 93 3.22 12.46 9.09
CA ILE A 93 2.56 12.76 7.81
C ILE A 93 1.06 12.96 8.03
N VAL A 94 0.37 11.98 8.61
CA VAL A 94 -1.09 11.99 8.74
C VAL A 94 -1.53 12.90 9.88
N GLU A 95 -1.13 12.60 11.11
CA GLU A 95 -1.51 13.37 12.29
C GLU A 95 -0.95 14.79 12.23
N PHE A 96 0.26 14.97 11.71
CA PHE A 96 0.83 16.29 11.45
C PHE A 96 0.00 17.09 10.45
N GLY A 97 -0.43 16.46 9.35
CA GLY A 97 -1.29 17.09 8.35
C GLY A 97 -2.62 17.56 8.95
N GLU A 98 -3.24 16.74 9.81
CA GLU A 98 -4.46 17.10 10.53
C GLU A 98 -4.23 18.24 11.53
N ARG A 99 -3.19 18.14 12.37
CA ARG A 99 -2.84 19.12 13.40
C ARG A 99 -2.63 20.52 12.82
N HIS A 100 -1.93 20.61 11.69
CA HIS A 100 -1.65 21.89 11.02
C HIS A 100 -2.64 22.24 9.90
N ARG A 101 -3.75 21.50 9.78
CA ARG A 101 -4.82 21.72 8.79
C ARG A 101 -4.28 21.82 7.35
N ILE A 102 -3.29 21.00 7.03
CA ILE A 102 -2.74 20.92 5.68
C ILE A 102 -3.80 20.35 4.74
N ALA A 103 -3.89 20.91 3.53
CA ALA A 103 -4.83 20.45 2.53
C ALA A 103 -4.63 18.94 2.24
N LYS A 104 -5.73 18.16 2.25
CA LYS A 104 -5.71 16.70 2.03
C LYS A 104 -4.86 16.27 0.81
N PRO A 105 -4.90 16.94 -0.36
CA PRO A 105 -4.08 16.53 -1.51
C PRO A 105 -2.57 16.55 -1.24
N GLU A 106 -2.06 17.45 -0.41
CA GLU A 106 -0.63 17.52 -0.06
C GLU A 106 -0.21 16.34 0.83
N VAL A 107 -1.09 15.95 1.77
CA VAL A 107 -0.88 14.78 2.63
C VAL A 107 -0.93 13.50 1.79
N PHE A 108 -1.91 13.35 0.89
CA PHE A 108 -1.99 12.21 -0.04
C PHE A 108 -0.75 12.12 -0.93
N ALA A 109 -0.32 13.23 -1.55
CA ALA A 109 0.89 13.25 -2.38
C ALA A 109 2.17 12.86 -1.61
N SER A 110 2.17 13.05 -0.29
CA SER A 110 3.27 12.62 0.59
C SER A 110 3.20 11.13 0.87
N ILE A 111 2.01 10.63 1.23
CA ILE A 111 1.77 9.20 1.43
C ILE A 111 2.04 8.38 0.17
N ASP A 112 1.58 8.80 -1.01
CA ASP A 112 1.78 8.06 -2.26
C ASP A 112 3.27 7.80 -2.53
N LYS A 113 4.13 8.79 -2.21
CA LYS A 113 5.58 8.64 -2.33
C LYS A 113 6.16 7.62 -1.35
N ILE A 114 5.57 7.48 -0.17
CA ILE A 114 5.97 6.52 0.86
C ILE A 114 5.49 5.13 0.49
N VAL A 115 4.20 4.97 0.14
CA VAL A 115 3.59 3.70 -0.29
C VAL A 115 4.34 3.08 -1.46
N ARG A 116 4.72 3.87 -2.47
CA ARG A 116 5.54 3.40 -3.59
C ARG A 116 6.88 2.81 -3.15
N ILE A 117 7.54 3.39 -2.15
CA ILE A 117 8.79 2.83 -1.61
C ILE A 117 8.48 1.54 -0.86
N LEU A 118 7.50 1.54 0.03
CA LEU A 118 7.13 0.35 0.79
C LEU A 118 6.77 -0.83 -0.13
N LEU A 119 5.98 -0.61 -1.18
CA LEU A 119 5.67 -1.63 -2.18
C LEU A 119 6.93 -2.19 -2.88
N GLN A 120 7.98 -1.39 -3.07
CA GLN A 120 9.26 -1.93 -3.56
C GLN A 120 9.99 -2.74 -2.49
N ARG A 121 9.90 -2.33 -1.20
CA ARG A 121 10.52 -3.01 -0.06
C ARG A 121 9.87 -4.36 0.26
N THR A 122 8.64 -4.64 -0.16
CA THR A 122 8.06 -5.98 -0.06
C THR A 122 8.81 -7.01 -0.93
N GLY A 123 9.63 -6.58 -1.89
CA GLY A 123 10.49 -7.43 -2.72
C GLY A 123 11.92 -7.56 -2.20
N ASP A 124 12.24 -7.00 -1.04
CA ASP A 124 13.59 -6.97 -0.50
C ASP A 124 14.16 -8.38 -0.26
N SER A 125 15.49 -8.54 -0.29
CA SER A 125 16.13 -9.83 -0.01
C SER A 125 15.98 -10.23 1.47
N SER A 126 15.95 -9.27 2.38
CA SER A 126 15.76 -9.47 3.81
C SER A 126 14.30 -9.81 4.13
N PHE A 127 14.08 -11.04 4.63
CA PHE A 127 12.75 -11.48 5.08
C PHE A 127 12.16 -10.54 6.13
N ARG A 128 12.97 -10.10 7.12
CA ARG A 128 12.51 -9.21 8.18
C ARG A 128 12.02 -7.86 7.65
N ILE A 129 12.68 -7.31 6.64
CA ILE A 129 12.24 -6.04 6.03
C ILE A 129 10.93 -6.26 5.29
N ARG A 130 10.81 -7.34 4.51
CA ARG A 130 9.55 -7.67 3.81
C ARG A 130 8.38 -7.80 4.78
N ASP A 131 8.56 -8.59 5.83
CA ASP A 131 7.53 -8.89 6.83
C ASP A 131 7.04 -7.61 7.55
N MET A 132 7.97 -6.78 8.03
CA MET A 132 7.64 -5.49 8.64
C MET A 132 6.94 -4.53 7.67
N THR A 133 7.35 -4.54 6.40
CA THR A 133 6.75 -3.69 5.36
C THR A 133 5.34 -4.14 5.02
N LYS A 134 5.12 -5.46 4.90
CA LYS A 134 3.79 -6.05 4.70
C LYS A 134 2.87 -5.65 5.84
N ALA A 135 3.29 -5.88 7.09
CA ALA A 135 2.52 -5.51 8.27
C ALA A 135 2.18 -4.01 8.30
N GLN A 136 3.14 -3.14 7.97
CA GLN A 136 2.89 -1.70 7.89
C GLN A 136 1.88 -1.34 6.80
N LEU A 137 1.97 -1.90 5.60
CA LEU A 137 1.04 -1.60 4.50
C LEU A 137 -0.37 -2.11 4.81
N THR A 138 -0.49 -3.28 5.43
CA THR A 138 -1.78 -3.82 5.91
C THR A 138 -2.39 -2.91 6.98
N GLU A 139 -1.58 -2.46 7.96
CA GLU A 139 -2.04 -1.53 8.99
C GLU A 139 -2.45 -0.17 8.41
N MET A 140 -1.66 0.35 7.46
CA MET A 140 -2.00 1.58 6.73
C MET A 140 -3.38 1.49 6.10
N GLY A 141 -3.72 0.37 5.45
CA GLY A 141 -5.05 0.17 4.84
C GLY A 141 -6.24 0.32 5.80
N LYS A 142 -6.02 0.19 7.11
CA LYS A 142 -7.06 0.35 8.15
C LYS A 142 -7.29 1.79 8.55
N TRP A 143 -6.38 2.70 8.20
CA TRP A 143 -6.48 4.09 8.59
C TRP A 143 -7.74 4.75 7.98
N PRO A 144 -8.58 5.42 8.79
CA PRO A 144 -9.79 6.10 8.29
C PRO A 144 -9.49 7.09 7.16
N PHE A 145 -8.28 7.65 7.15
CA PHE A 145 -7.77 8.56 6.14
C PHE A 145 -7.85 8.00 4.70
N PHE A 146 -7.63 6.68 4.50
CA PHE A 146 -7.69 6.08 3.16
C PHE A 146 -9.08 5.64 2.72
N ARG A 147 -10.06 5.59 3.62
CA ARG A 147 -11.45 5.29 3.22
C ARG A 147 -12.03 6.34 2.26
N GLN A 148 -11.49 7.57 2.31
CA GLN A 148 -11.94 8.70 1.48
C GLN A 148 -10.97 9.04 0.34
N GLY A 149 -9.83 8.35 0.23
CA GLY A 149 -8.75 8.70 -0.69
C GLY A 149 -8.46 7.61 -1.69
N VAL A 150 -8.42 7.94 -2.98
CA VAL A 150 -8.14 6.97 -4.06
C VAL A 150 -6.65 6.64 -4.23
N GLY A 151 -5.73 7.49 -3.76
CA GLY A 151 -4.29 7.38 -4.03
C GLY A 151 -3.65 6.09 -3.48
N PHE A 152 -3.92 5.76 -2.22
CA PHE A 152 -3.41 4.53 -1.59
C PHE A 152 -3.89 3.28 -2.32
N TRP A 153 -5.20 3.19 -2.60
CA TRP A 153 -5.80 2.05 -3.31
C TRP A 153 -5.27 1.93 -4.73
N HIS A 154 -5.09 3.04 -5.44
CA HIS A 154 -4.52 3.04 -6.79
C HIS A 154 -3.09 2.47 -6.82
N GLU A 155 -2.26 2.73 -5.81
CA GLU A 155 -0.91 2.14 -5.74
C GLU A 155 -0.93 0.68 -5.28
N ILE A 156 -1.76 0.32 -4.29
CA ILE A 156 -1.86 -1.05 -3.76
C ILE A 156 -2.49 -2.02 -4.76
N LEU A 157 -3.50 -1.58 -5.52
CA LEU A 157 -4.21 -2.39 -6.52
C LEU A 157 -3.63 -2.22 -7.92
N ARG A 158 -2.45 -1.60 -8.02
CA ARG A 158 -1.83 -1.32 -9.30
C ARG A 158 -1.59 -2.63 -10.07
N PRO A 159 -2.06 -2.73 -11.33
CA PRO A 159 -1.74 -3.84 -12.22
C PRO A 159 -0.25 -4.11 -12.29
N PHE A 160 0.16 -5.36 -12.07
CA PHE A 160 1.56 -5.76 -12.22
C PHE A 160 1.88 -6.13 -13.67
N GLN A 161 3.12 -5.83 -14.08
CA GLN A 161 3.63 -6.27 -15.37
C GLN A 161 3.98 -7.77 -15.33
N PRO A 162 3.93 -8.48 -16.46
CA PRO A 162 4.39 -9.87 -16.53
C PRO A 162 5.86 -10.06 -16.12
N THR A 163 6.67 -9.00 -16.20
CA THR A 163 8.08 -8.97 -15.79
C THR A 163 8.29 -8.72 -14.29
N THR A 164 7.23 -8.41 -13.53
CA THR A 164 7.32 -8.21 -12.08
C THR A 164 7.81 -9.49 -11.39
N LEU A 165 8.63 -9.31 -10.35
CA LEU A 165 9.12 -10.44 -9.54
C LEU A 165 7.95 -11.12 -8.82
N GLU A 166 7.88 -12.45 -8.91
CA GLU A 166 6.80 -13.24 -8.34
C GLU A 166 6.52 -12.93 -6.86
N ARG A 167 7.58 -12.88 -6.03
CA ARG A 167 7.46 -12.51 -4.61
C ARG A 167 6.82 -11.15 -4.34
N LEU A 168 7.00 -10.17 -5.23
CA LEU A 168 6.35 -8.86 -5.08
C LEU A 168 4.85 -9.00 -5.26
N VAL A 169 4.44 -9.76 -6.28
CA VAL A 169 3.03 -10.03 -6.58
C VAL A 169 2.38 -10.82 -5.45
N VAL A 170 3.05 -11.84 -4.92
CA VAL A 170 2.60 -12.62 -3.76
C VAL A 170 2.38 -11.69 -2.56
N CYS A 171 3.39 -10.90 -2.17
CA CYS A 171 3.23 -9.98 -1.04
C CYS A 171 2.12 -8.95 -1.26
N GLN A 172 1.97 -8.42 -2.48
CA GLN A 172 0.91 -7.47 -2.81
C GLN A 172 -0.49 -8.11 -2.68
N LEU A 173 -0.67 -9.34 -3.19
CA LEU A 173 -1.92 -10.10 -3.03
C LEU A 173 -2.25 -10.39 -1.57
N GLU A 174 -1.25 -10.76 -0.77
CA GLU A 174 -1.45 -10.99 0.66
C GLU A 174 -1.88 -9.70 1.38
N ILE A 175 -1.22 -8.57 1.11
CA ILE A 175 -1.60 -7.27 1.67
C ILE A 175 -3.06 -6.93 1.31
N VAL A 176 -3.42 -7.06 0.04
CA VAL A 176 -4.78 -6.78 -0.44
C VAL A 176 -5.80 -7.70 0.21
N SER A 177 -5.47 -8.99 0.36
CA SER A 177 -6.35 -9.98 0.98
C SER A 177 -6.53 -9.73 2.47
N ASP A 178 -5.45 -9.41 3.19
CA ASP A 178 -5.49 -9.10 4.62
C ASP A 178 -6.32 -7.82 4.88
N ILE A 179 -6.07 -6.76 4.10
CA ILE A 179 -6.85 -5.52 4.20
C ILE A 179 -8.34 -5.78 3.89
N TYR A 180 -8.63 -6.58 2.86
CA TYR A 180 -10.01 -6.92 2.50
C TYR A 180 -10.72 -7.71 3.60
N ALA A 181 -10.06 -8.71 4.19
CA ALA A 181 -10.61 -9.50 5.28
C ALA A 181 -10.95 -8.64 6.51
N ASP A 182 -10.13 -7.63 6.81
CA ASP A 182 -10.38 -6.69 7.90
C ASP A 182 -11.52 -5.69 7.60
N MET A 183 -11.85 -5.45 6.33
CA MET A 183 -12.98 -4.60 5.92
C MET A 183 -14.33 -5.34 5.89
N THR A 184 -14.31 -6.67 5.81
CA THR A 184 -15.53 -7.49 5.82
C THR A 184 -15.98 -7.78 7.24
N SER A 185 -17.20 -7.36 7.59
CA SER A 185 -17.84 -7.71 8.87
C SER A 185 -18.12 -9.22 8.92
N PRO A 186 -18.15 -9.87 10.11
CA PRO A 186 -18.62 -11.24 10.27
C PRO A 186 -20.05 -11.48 9.71
N ASP A 187 -20.86 -10.42 9.59
CA ASP A 187 -22.20 -10.48 8.98
C ASP A 187 -22.18 -10.47 7.44
N GLY A 188 -20.99 -10.43 6.82
CA GLY A 188 -20.80 -10.53 5.38
C GLY A 188 -20.98 -9.23 4.60
N LEU A 189 -21.38 -8.12 5.24
CA LEU A 189 -21.42 -6.80 4.60
C LEU A 189 -20.00 -6.22 4.50
N SER A 190 -19.61 -5.89 3.27
CA SER A 190 -18.36 -5.18 2.97
C SER A 190 -18.60 -3.67 2.95
N SER A 191 -17.65 -2.91 3.52
CA SER A 191 -17.56 -1.46 3.37
C SER A 191 -16.45 -1.06 2.39
N CYS A 192 -16.01 -1.98 1.52
CA CYS A 192 -14.93 -1.74 0.56
C CYS A 192 -15.28 -0.54 -0.35
N PRO A 193 -14.49 0.54 -0.34
CA PRO A 193 -14.79 1.73 -1.14
C PRO A 193 -14.59 1.51 -2.65
N CYS A 194 -13.89 0.45 -3.06
CA CYS A 194 -13.40 0.22 -4.43
C CYS A 194 -13.54 -1.24 -4.87
N ALA A 195 -14.71 -1.88 -4.64
CA ALA A 195 -14.90 -3.31 -4.93
C ALA A 195 -14.54 -3.72 -6.38
N GLU A 196 -14.86 -2.87 -7.37
CA GLU A 196 -14.51 -3.09 -8.78
C GLU A 196 -12.99 -3.17 -9.02
N ASP A 197 -12.20 -2.32 -8.36
CA ASP A 197 -10.73 -2.32 -8.48
C ASP A 197 -10.13 -3.59 -7.84
N PHE A 198 -10.67 -4.04 -6.71
CA PHE A 198 -10.26 -5.29 -6.05
C PHE A 198 -10.56 -6.51 -6.93
N ILE A 199 -11.75 -6.54 -7.54
CA ILE A 199 -12.13 -7.62 -8.45
C ILE A 199 -11.22 -7.61 -9.68
N SER A 200 -11.02 -6.45 -10.32
CA SER A 200 -10.17 -6.31 -11.51
C SER A 200 -8.72 -6.74 -11.23
N PHE A 201 -8.19 -6.35 -10.06
CA PHE A 201 -6.87 -6.78 -9.60
C PHE A 201 -6.78 -8.29 -9.39
N ALA A 202 -7.78 -8.91 -8.74
CA ALA A 202 -7.83 -10.35 -8.54
C ALA A 202 -7.95 -11.12 -9.87
N VAL A 203 -8.79 -10.65 -10.80
CA VAL A 203 -8.96 -11.24 -12.13
C VAL A 203 -7.66 -11.23 -12.90
N GLN A 204 -6.93 -10.11 -12.91
CA GLN A 204 -5.61 -10.04 -13.54
C GLN A 204 -4.63 -11.04 -12.92
N ALA A 205 -4.69 -11.26 -11.61
CA ALA A 205 -3.82 -12.20 -10.92
C ALA A 205 -4.11 -13.68 -11.22
N LEU A 206 -5.33 -14.02 -11.62
CA LEU A 206 -5.67 -15.36 -12.09
C LEU A 206 -4.94 -15.73 -13.39
N GLU A 207 -4.50 -14.75 -14.18
CA GLU A 207 -3.76 -14.95 -15.44
C GLU A 207 -2.24 -15.04 -15.23
N HIS A 208 -1.75 -14.89 -13.99
CA HIS A 208 -0.33 -14.90 -13.72
C HIS A 208 0.31 -16.28 -13.95
N ARG A 209 1.59 -16.31 -14.36
CA ARG A 209 2.32 -17.55 -14.68
C ARG A 209 2.57 -18.46 -13.47
N SER A 210 2.68 -17.88 -12.27
CA SER A 210 2.94 -18.62 -11.03
C SER A 210 1.66 -19.23 -10.48
N ASN A 211 1.75 -20.48 -10.05
CA ASN A 211 0.63 -21.17 -9.41
C ASN A 211 0.28 -20.56 -8.05
N GLU A 212 1.28 -20.17 -7.25
CA GLU A 212 1.09 -19.56 -5.93
C GLU A 212 0.26 -18.27 -6.02
N VAL A 213 0.61 -17.41 -6.99
CA VAL A 213 -0.14 -16.16 -7.25
C VAL A 213 -1.60 -16.46 -7.63
N ARG A 214 -1.84 -17.45 -8.48
CA ARG A 214 -3.20 -17.82 -8.91
C ARG A 214 -4.03 -18.41 -7.77
N GLU A 215 -3.41 -19.17 -6.87
CA GLU A 215 -4.10 -19.72 -5.69
C GLU A 215 -4.52 -18.63 -4.71
N LEU A 216 -3.65 -17.64 -4.45
CA LEU A 216 -3.98 -16.47 -3.64
C LEU A 216 -5.09 -15.63 -4.29
N ALA A 217 -5.00 -15.38 -5.59
CA ALA A 217 -6.01 -14.66 -6.35
C ALA A 217 -7.38 -15.38 -6.34
N GLU A 218 -7.38 -16.72 -6.44
CA GLU A 218 -8.58 -17.52 -6.29
C GLU A 218 -9.19 -17.38 -4.88
N GLY A 219 -8.36 -17.32 -3.83
CA GLY A 219 -8.83 -17.03 -2.47
C GLY A 219 -9.55 -15.68 -2.38
N LEU A 220 -8.91 -14.63 -2.91
CA LEU A 220 -9.45 -13.27 -2.91
C LEU A 220 -10.75 -13.14 -3.71
N ILE A 221 -10.81 -13.69 -4.93
CA ILE A 221 -12.04 -13.62 -5.76
C ILE A 221 -13.22 -14.34 -5.12
N LEU A 222 -12.97 -15.45 -4.40
CA LEU A 222 -14.03 -16.16 -3.66
C LEU A 222 -14.50 -15.37 -2.44
N ALA A 223 -13.61 -14.62 -1.78
CA ALA A 223 -13.98 -13.73 -0.69
C ALA A 223 -14.83 -12.56 -1.20
N LEU A 224 -14.42 -11.94 -2.32
CA LEU A 224 -15.19 -10.90 -3.02
C LEU A 224 -16.57 -11.42 -3.44
N TYR A 225 -16.65 -12.61 -4.04
CA TYR A 225 -17.92 -13.19 -4.46
C TYR A 225 -18.91 -13.47 -3.31
N ARG A 226 -18.42 -13.69 -2.09
CA ARG A 226 -19.28 -13.94 -0.93
C ARG A 226 -19.87 -12.66 -0.34
N SER A 227 -19.12 -11.57 -0.37
CA SER A 227 -19.43 -10.35 0.39
C SER A 227 -19.83 -9.16 -0.48
N GLU A 228 -19.47 -9.16 -1.77
CA GLU A 228 -19.80 -8.10 -2.73
C GLU A 228 -20.95 -8.52 -3.68
N ASP A 229 -21.34 -7.62 -4.59
CA ASP A 229 -22.31 -7.93 -5.63
C ASP A 229 -21.79 -9.04 -6.57
N ARG A 230 -22.44 -10.20 -6.49
CA ARG A 230 -22.15 -11.38 -7.31
C ARG A 230 -22.26 -11.11 -8.81
N ASN A 231 -23.14 -10.19 -9.22
CA ASN A 231 -23.30 -9.84 -10.63
C ASN A 231 -22.09 -9.04 -11.14
N LEU A 232 -21.58 -8.11 -10.34
CA LEU A 232 -20.37 -7.36 -10.66
C LEU A 232 -19.17 -8.30 -10.82
N VAL A 233 -18.97 -9.23 -9.88
CA VAL A 233 -17.88 -10.22 -9.96
C VAL A 233 -17.98 -11.05 -11.23
N ARG A 234 -19.18 -11.50 -11.61
CA ARG A 234 -19.41 -12.25 -12.85
C ARG A 234 -19.17 -11.42 -14.11
N HIS A 235 -19.50 -10.13 -14.07
CA HIS A 235 -19.34 -9.24 -15.20
C HIS A 235 -17.86 -8.95 -15.50
N LEU A 236 -17.04 -8.79 -14.46
CA LEU A 236 -15.61 -8.50 -14.58
C LEU A 236 -14.76 -9.75 -14.85
N MET A 237 -15.24 -10.93 -14.46
CA MET A 237 -14.63 -12.21 -14.83
C MET A 237 -14.87 -12.52 -16.32
N PRO A 238 -14.01 -13.34 -16.95
CA PRO A 238 -14.28 -13.89 -18.26
C PRO A 238 -15.67 -14.56 -18.29
N PRO A 239 -16.45 -14.45 -19.38
CA PRO A 239 -17.75 -15.07 -19.46
C PRO A 239 -17.62 -16.59 -19.29
N ASN A 240 -18.59 -17.21 -18.60
CA ASN A 240 -18.62 -18.65 -18.39
C ASN A 240 -19.03 -19.38 -19.69
N ASP A 241 -18.17 -19.33 -20.71
CA ASP A 241 -18.35 -19.94 -22.01
C ASP A 241 -17.50 -21.22 -22.16
N CYS A 242 -17.66 -21.92 -23.29
CA CYS A 242 -16.91 -23.14 -23.57
C CYS A 242 -15.39 -22.93 -23.56
N LYS A 243 -14.89 -21.71 -23.80
CA LYS A 243 -13.45 -21.40 -23.78
C LYS A 243 -12.95 -21.26 -22.34
N ALA A 244 -13.67 -20.54 -21.50
CA ALA A 244 -13.34 -20.42 -20.07
C ALA A 244 -13.39 -21.79 -19.37
N GLN A 245 -14.36 -22.63 -19.73
CA GLN A 245 -14.51 -24.00 -19.19
C GLN A 245 -13.37 -24.96 -19.60
N GLN A 246 -12.63 -24.68 -20.67
CA GLN A 246 -11.44 -25.46 -21.03
C GLN A 246 -10.28 -25.20 -20.07
N HIS A 247 -10.23 -24.03 -19.42
CA HIS A 247 -9.16 -23.69 -18.50
C HIS A 247 -9.48 -24.23 -17.08
N PRO A 248 -8.67 -25.14 -16.51
CA PRO A 248 -8.99 -25.83 -15.26
C PRO A 248 -9.26 -24.89 -14.07
N LEU A 249 -8.56 -23.75 -14.00
CA LEU A 249 -8.74 -22.74 -12.95
C LEU A 249 -10.14 -22.11 -13.00
N TYR A 250 -10.58 -21.66 -14.17
CA TYR A 250 -11.89 -20.99 -14.30
C TYR A 250 -13.03 -21.98 -14.07
N ARG A 251 -12.91 -23.21 -14.59
CA ARG A 251 -13.85 -24.29 -14.27
C ARG A 251 -13.98 -24.53 -12.75
N ARG A 252 -12.85 -24.56 -12.02
CA ARG A 252 -12.84 -24.70 -10.57
C ARG A 252 -13.50 -23.51 -9.86
N ILE A 253 -13.22 -22.29 -10.31
CA ILE A 253 -13.80 -21.07 -9.73
C ILE A 253 -15.32 -21.02 -9.96
N PHE A 254 -15.79 -21.28 -11.18
CA PHE A 254 -17.22 -21.30 -11.48
C PHE A 254 -17.97 -22.38 -10.71
N ALA A 255 -17.40 -23.58 -10.57
CA ALA A 255 -17.99 -24.62 -9.71
C ALA A 255 -18.11 -24.16 -8.24
N LYS A 256 -17.13 -23.40 -7.74
CA LYS A 256 -17.20 -22.80 -6.40
C LYS A 256 -18.25 -21.69 -6.31
N PHE A 257 -18.44 -20.88 -7.35
CA PHE A 257 -19.53 -19.89 -7.41
C PHE A 257 -20.90 -20.56 -7.41
N ASP A 258 -21.10 -21.62 -8.19
CA ASP A 258 -22.35 -22.38 -8.22
C ASP A 258 -22.67 -22.98 -6.84
N LYS A 259 -21.65 -23.52 -6.16
CA LYS A 259 -21.77 -23.99 -4.78
C LYS A 259 -22.17 -22.88 -3.80
N ILE A 260 -21.63 -21.67 -3.95
CA ILE A 260 -22.00 -20.50 -3.11
C ILE A 260 -23.45 -20.05 -3.40
N ASP A 261 -23.92 -20.19 -4.64
CA ASP A 261 -25.29 -19.87 -5.03
C ASP A 261 -26.31 -20.98 -4.70
N GLY A 262 -25.86 -22.12 -4.17
CA GLY A 262 -26.71 -23.29 -3.89
C GLY A 262 -27.16 -24.04 -5.14
N ARG A 263 -26.52 -23.81 -6.29
CA ARG A 263 -26.78 -24.55 -7.54
C ARG A 263 -25.93 -25.82 -7.55
N SER A 264 -26.56 -26.98 -7.77
CA SER A 264 -25.83 -28.25 -7.96
C SER A 264 -25.02 -28.21 -9.26
N GLU A 265 -23.91 -28.96 -9.34
CA GLU A 265 -22.95 -29.02 -10.48
C GLU A 265 -23.58 -29.38 -11.85
N SER A 266 -24.89 -29.61 -11.92
CA SER A 266 -25.68 -29.98 -13.09
C SER A 266 -25.99 -28.84 -14.07
N SER A 267 -25.60 -27.59 -13.79
CA SER A 267 -25.69 -26.47 -14.74
C SER A 267 -24.36 -26.17 -15.45
N ALA A 268 -23.31 -26.97 -15.22
CA ALA A 268 -22.06 -26.84 -15.96
C ALA A 268 -22.32 -27.11 -17.45
N ILE A 269 -22.06 -26.11 -18.29
CA ILE A 269 -22.03 -26.27 -19.74
C ILE A 269 -21.00 -27.37 -20.03
N LEU A 270 -21.49 -28.54 -20.43
CA LEU A 270 -20.65 -29.68 -20.77
C LEU A 270 -19.67 -29.25 -21.87
N PRO A 271 -18.35 -29.46 -21.69
CA PRO A 271 -17.41 -29.19 -22.77
C PRO A 271 -17.78 -30.07 -23.97
N PRO A 272 -17.67 -29.56 -25.21
CA PRO A 272 -18.02 -30.34 -26.39
C PRO A 272 -17.16 -31.60 -26.42
N THR A 273 -17.82 -32.74 -26.54
CA THR A 273 -17.20 -34.04 -26.82
C THR A 273 -16.34 -33.90 -28.07
N ARG A 274 -15.03 -34.17 -27.94
CA ARG A 274 -14.15 -34.34 -29.11
C ARG A 274 -14.67 -35.55 -29.90
N ASN A 275 -15.21 -35.29 -31.10
CA ASN A 275 -15.30 -36.30 -32.16
C ASN A 275 -13.90 -36.60 -32.70
#